data_AF-A0AAN6PFI4-F1
#
_entry.id   AF-A0AAN6PFI4-F1
#
_cell.length_a   1.000
_cell.length_b   1.000
_cell.length_c   1.000
_cell.angle_alpha   90.00
_cell.angle_beta   90.00
_cell.angle_gamma   90.00
#
_symmetry.space_group_name_H-M   'P 1'
#
loop_
_entity.id
_entity.type
_entity.pdbx_description
1 polymer ?
#
loop_
_entity_poly.entity_id
_entity_poly.type
_entity_poly.pdbx_seq_one_letter_code
_entity_poly.pdbx_strand_id
1 'polypeptide(L)'
;MRSPNLSGTRLALSANPVHQIPRHISELVPRKVAKGQFVSMGAISWVYRITPSIVLKYARDTDAADLEREHAIYDMFELHPPCPFVMQSFYRTPAANFLPSMLTSMDTRLRSNQRLEKRKVLEVLRVEERRLVERWAAELSAAVAWLESLGLVHADLRPPPNILFDDRDHLKLTDFDCVGCIGDLADGNAPPWARLFRDPLTGRGHFGVYGPTTEQFAIGSLLYCVAPGE
;
A
#
# COMPACT_ATOMS: atom_id res chain seq x y z
N MET A 1 -51.92 37.90 8.64
CA MET A 1 -51.17 38.33 9.86
C MET A 1 -50.84 37.07 10.64
N ARG A 2 -49.56 36.65 10.60
CA ARG A 2 -48.59 36.63 11.73
C ARG A 2 -49.02 35.68 12.86
N SER A 3 -48.26 34.71 13.37
CA SER A 3 -46.96 34.08 13.09
C SER A 3 -46.94 32.82 13.97
N PRO A 4 -46.25 31.71 13.62
CA PRO A 4 -45.87 30.68 14.56
C PRO A 4 -44.57 31.09 15.28
N ASN A 5 -44.46 30.84 16.58
CA ASN A 5 -43.24 31.10 17.35
C ASN A 5 -42.56 29.79 17.77
N LEU A 6 -41.23 29.79 17.64
CA LEU A 6 -40.31 28.68 17.77
C LEU A 6 -40.04 28.31 19.24
N SER A 7 -39.95 27.02 19.53
CA SER A 7 -39.04 26.51 20.57
C SER A 7 -38.29 25.33 19.97
N GLY A 8 -37.03 25.60 19.62
CA GLY A 8 -36.18 24.68 18.88
C GLY A 8 -35.83 23.42 19.66
N THR A 9 -36.29 22.28 19.14
CA THR A 9 -35.69 20.99 19.44
C THR A 9 -34.55 20.78 18.44
N ARG A 10 -33.32 21.11 18.84
CA ARG A 10 -32.13 20.63 18.13
C ARG A 10 -32.10 19.11 18.29
N LEU A 11 -32.54 18.38 17.27
CA LEU A 11 -32.13 17.00 17.06
C LEU A 11 -30.60 17.00 16.97
N ALA A 12 -29.95 16.56 18.04
CA ALA A 12 -28.55 16.20 18.02
C ALA A 12 -28.40 15.09 16.97
N LEU A 13 -27.76 15.43 15.85
CA LEU A 13 -27.27 14.46 14.88
C LEU A 13 -26.34 13.52 15.65
N SER A 14 -26.81 12.30 15.83
CA SER A 14 -26.04 11.15 16.27
C SER A 14 -24.75 11.09 15.45
N ALA A 15 -23.62 11.35 16.11
CA ALA A 15 -22.31 11.18 15.53
C ALA A 15 -22.11 9.69 15.23
N ASN A 16 -21.99 9.37 13.95
CA ASN A 16 -21.65 8.06 13.42
C ASN A 16 -20.36 7.53 14.10
N PRO A 17 -20.31 6.29 14.59
CA PRO A 17 -19.15 5.76 15.28
C PRO A 17 -18.16 5.23 14.24
N VAL A 18 -17.41 6.11 13.61
CA VAL A 18 -16.31 5.71 12.73
C VAL A 18 -15.03 6.33 13.28
N HIS A 19 -14.05 5.47 13.58
CA HIS A 19 -12.67 5.80 13.93
C HIS A 19 -12.42 6.35 15.34
N GLN A 20 -12.79 5.59 16.38
CA GLN A 20 -12.09 5.72 17.66
C GLN A 20 -10.77 4.96 17.59
N ILE A 21 -9.66 5.69 17.74
CA ILE A 21 -8.33 5.14 18.03
C ILE A 21 -8.48 4.23 19.26
N PRO A 22 -8.21 2.91 19.19
CA PRO A 22 -8.18 2.06 20.37
C PRO A 22 -7.39 2.71 21.51
N ARG A 23 -7.98 2.80 22.71
CA ARG A 23 -7.43 3.55 23.86
C ARG A 23 -6.02 3.12 24.30
N HIS A 24 -5.51 1.99 23.82
CA HIS A 24 -4.13 1.54 24.05
C HIS A 24 -3.07 2.11 23.06
N ILE A 25 -3.48 2.80 21.99
CA ILE A 25 -2.53 3.29 20.94
C ILE A 25 -1.85 4.61 21.35
N SER A 26 -2.51 5.43 22.17
CA SER A 26 -1.96 6.71 22.63
C SER A 26 -0.78 6.59 23.59
N GLU A 27 -0.52 5.39 24.11
CA GLU A 27 0.58 5.10 25.04
C GLU A 27 1.86 4.65 24.32
N LEU A 28 1.74 4.03 23.13
CA LEU A 28 2.86 3.47 22.35
C LEU A 28 3.42 4.44 21.30
N VAL A 29 2.62 5.41 20.88
CA VAL A 29 3.01 6.40 19.88
C VAL A 29 3.43 7.67 20.60
N PRO A 30 4.65 8.21 20.40
CA PRO A 30 5.10 9.42 21.06
C PRO A 30 4.04 10.54 20.94
N ARG A 31 3.73 11.23 22.05
CA ARG A 31 2.62 12.22 22.15
C ARG A 31 2.60 13.30 21.04
N LYS A 32 3.73 13.52 20.35
CA LYS A 32 3.84 14.43 19.20
C LYS A 32 3.32 13.83 17.88
N VAL A 33 3.48 12.52 17.68
CA VAL A 33 2.94 11.77 16.51
C VAL A 33 1.42 11.55 16.67
N ALA A 34 0.91 11.48 17.91
CA ALA A 34 -0.51 11.37 18.22
C ALA A 34 -1.37 12.56 17.72
N LYS A 35 -0.76 13.64 17.23
CA LYS A 35 -1.46 14.75 16.56
C LYS A 35 -1.71 14.51 15.07
N GLY A 36 -1.07 13.51 14.48
CA GLY A 36 -1.26 13.13 13.07
C GLY A 36 -2.55 12.37 12.84
N GLN A 37 -3.06 12.44 11.61
CA GLN A 37 -4.22 11.65 11.18
C GLN A 37 -3.77 10.23 10.88
N PHE A 38 -4.36 9.23 11.55
CA PHE A 38 -4.13 7.82 11.22
C PHE A 38 -4.60 7.55 9.77
N VAL A 39 -3.73 6.94 8.97
CA VAL A 39 -3.98 6.61 7.55
C VAL A 39 -4.25 5.13 7.39
N SER A 40 -3.34 4.28 7.87
CA SER A 40 -3.43 2.84 7.73
C SER A 40 -2.57 2.12 8.77
N MET A 41 -2.82 0.82 8.90
CA MET A 41 -2.07 -0.08 9.76
C MET A 41 -1.51 -1.19 8.88
N GLY A 42 -0.18 -1.30 8.84
CA GLY A 42 0.53 -2.42 8.23
C GLY A 42 0.71 -3.58 9.21
N ALA A 43 1.37 -4.64 8.73
CA ALA A 43 1.76 -5.77 9.56
C ALA A 43 2.71 -5.35 10.69
N ILE A 44 3.71 -4.54 10.35
CA ILE A 44 4.80 -4.15 11.27
C ILE A 44 4.79 -2.66 11.65
N SER A 45 3.94 -1.85 11.02
CA SER A 45 3.96 -0.39 11.20
C SER A 45 2.57 0.26 11.29
N TRP A 46 2.52 1.41 11.94
CA TRP A 46 1.41 2.36 11.92
C TRP A 46 1.74 3.49 10.94
N VAL A 47 0.78 3.91 10.13
CA VAL A 47 0.97 5.00 9.16
C VAL A 47 0.14 6.21 9.57
N TYR A 48 0.81 7.35 9.75
CA TYR A 48 0.20 8.62 10.16
C TYR A 48 0.52 9.72 9.15
N ARG A 49 -0.50 10.46 8.71
CA ARG A 49 -0.29 11.73 8.02
C ARG A 49 -0.04 12.81 9.07
N ILE A 50 1.18 13.33 9.11
CA ILE A 50 1.59 14.33 10.11
C ILE A 50 1.53 15.76 9.55
N THR A 51 1.62 15.92 8.23
CA THR A 51 1.32 17.16 7.50
C THR A 51 0.61 16.81 6.18
N PRO A 52 0.05 17.78 5.42
CA PRO A 52 -0.55 17.50 4.11
C PRO A 52 0.41 16.81 3.13
N SER A 53 1.72 17.04 3.26
CA SER A 53 2.77 16.53 2.36
C SER A 53 3.61 15.39 2.94
N ILE A 54 3.43 15.04 4.22
CA ILE A 54 4.31 14.06 4.90
C ILE A 54 3.49 12.98 5.61
N VAL A 55 3.87 11.74 5.33
CA VAL A 55 3.42 10.54 6.04
C VAL A 55 4.58 9.97 6.85
N LEU A 56 4.27 9.53 8.07
CA LEU A 56 5.15 8.84 8.98
C LEU A 56 4.72 7.37 9.06
N LYS A 57 5.59 6.45 8.68
CA LYS A 57 5.47 5.01 8.94
C LYS A 57 6.28 4.70 10.21
N TYR A 58 5.60 4.36 11.30
CA TYR A 58 6.18 4.19 12.63
C TYR A 58 6.08 2.71 13.07
N ALA A 59 7.15 2.13 13.60
CA ALA A 59 7.15 0.72 14.02
C ALA A 59 6.08 0.41 15.08
N ARG A 60 5.43 -0.75 14.99
CA ARG A 60 4.43 -1.21 15.98
C ARG A 60 5.05 -1.77 17.24
N ASP A 61 6.17 -2.47 17.08
CA ASP A 61 6.87 -3.17 18.14
C ASP A 61 8.31 -2.67 18.24
N THR A 62 8.93 -2.84 19.40
CA THR A 62 10.32 -2.41 19.64
C THR A 62 11.37 -3.37 19.07
N ASP A 63 10.98 -4.54 18.58
CA ASP A 63 11.86 -5.42 17.81
C ASP A 63 12.08 -4.79 16.41
N ALA A 64 13.07 -3.90 16.38
CA ALA A 64 13.41 -3.03 15.27
C ALA A 64 13.84 -3.76 13.98
N ALA A 65 14.01 -5.09 14.02
CA ALA A 65 14.58 -5.87 12.94
C ALA A 65 13.83 -5.72 11.60
N ASP A 66 12.51 -5.61 11.63
CA ASP A 66 11.72 -5.50 10.39
C ASP A 66 11.82 -4.11 9.77
N LEU A 67 11.84 -3.06 10.61
CA LEU A 67 12.05 -1.69 10.15
C LEU A 67 13.50 -1.45 9.72
N GLU A 68 14.46 -2.09 10.39
CA GLU A 68 15.88 -2.10 10.00
C GLU A 68 16.07 -2.72 8.62
N ARG A 69 15.33 -3.81 8.29
CA ARG A 69 15.34 -4.36 6.93
C ARG A 69 14.82 -3.34 5.92
N GLU A 70 13.70 -2.67 6.19
CA GLU A 70 13.20 -1.61 5.30
C GLU A 70 14.19 -0.45 5.15
N HIS A 71 14.85 -0.02 6.24
CA HIS A 71 15.88 1.02 6.20
C HIS A 71 17.06 0.62 5.34
N ALA A 72 17.54 -0.62 5.46
CA ALA A 72 18.65 -1.12 4.65
C ALA A 72 18.31 -1.09 3.15
N ILE A 73 17.06 -1.37 2.78
CA ILE A 73 16.61 -1.25 1.38
C ILE A 73 16.63 0.21 0.92
N TYR A 74 16.15 1.16 1.72
CA TYR A 74 16.26 2.58 1.38
C TYR A 74 17.71 3.06 1.30
N ASP A 75 18.59 2.57 2.19
CA ASP A 75 20.02 2.88 2.13
C ASP A 75 20.63 2.36 0.82
N MET A 76 20.23 1.19 0.34
CA MET A 76 20.63 0.67 -0.98
C MET A 76 20.09 1.54 -2.14
N PHE A 77 18.85 2.03 -2.03
CA PHE A 77 18.26 2.90 -3.05
C PHE A 77 19.04 4.20 -3.20
N GLU A 78 19.53 4.77 -2.10
CA GLU A 78 20.30 6.02 -2.09
C GLU A 78 21.68 5.90 -2.76
N LEU A 79 22.18 4.68 -2.97
CA LEU A 79 23.42 4.43 -3.73
C LEU A 79 23.22 4.54 -5.25
N HIS A 80 21.98 4.73 -5.72
CA HIS A 80 21.63 4.71 -7.13
C HIS A 80 20.81 5.95 -7.52
N PRO A 81 20.79 6.34 -8.81
CA PRO A 81 19.88 7.36 -9.29
C PRO A 81 18.42 6.98 -8.96
N PRO A 82 17.64 7.88 -8.35
CA PRO A 82 16.31 7.55 -7.86
C PRO A 82 15.35 7.23 -9.01
N CYS A 83 14.57 6.16 -8.87
CA CYS A 83 13.47 5.88 -9.77
C CYS A 83 12.26 6.74 -9.39
N PRO A 84 11.67 7.51 -10.33
CA PRO A 84 10.54 8.37 -10.04
C PRO A 84 9.27 7.60 -9.68
N PHE A 85 9.20 6.28 -9.89
CA PHE A 85 8.02 5.46 -9.60
C PHE A 85 8.17 4.62 -8.33
N VAL A 86 9.30 4.74 -7.61
CA VAL A 86 9.58 4.06 -6.35
C VAL A 86 9.52 5.10 -5.23
N MET A 87 8.82 4.78 -4.15
CA MET A 87 8.73 5.62 -2.96
C MET A 87 10.13 5.87 -2.39
N GLN A 88 10.40 7.10 -1.98
CA GLN A 88 11.68 7.48 -1.37
C GLN A 88 11.45 7.92 0.06
N SER A 89 12.18 7.31 1.00
CA SER A 89 12.25 7.77 2.38
C SER A 89 13.24 8.91 2.46
N PHE A 90 12.76 10.14 2.70
CA PHE A 90 13.63 11.32 2.73
C PHE A 90 14.23 11.61 4.10
N TYR A 91 13.72 10.95 5.14
CA TYR A 91 14.27 11.02 6.49
C TYR A 91 13.91 9.77 7.28
N ARG A 92 14.86 9.24 8.04
CA ARG A 92 14.72 8.02 8.82
C ARG A 92 15.17 8.24 10.26
N THR A 93 14.48 7.59 11.18
CA THR A 93 14.88 7.44 12.59
C THR A 93 14.81 5.95 12.92
N PRO A 94 15.44 5.46 14.00
CA PRO A 94 15.41 4.03 14.35
C PRO A 94 14.01 3.41 14.46
N ALA A 95 12.97 4.23 14.71
CA ALA A 95 11.59 3.76 14.86
C ALA A 95 10.65 4.24 13.74
N ALA A 96 11.13 4.99 12.74
CA ALA A 96 10.23 5.56 11.72
C ALA A 96 10.86 5.91 10.37
N ASN A 97 10.03 5.80 9.32
CA ASN A 97 10.27 6.30 7.97
C ASN A 97 9.38 7.52 7.68
N PHE A 98 9.96 8.59 7.12
CA PHE A 98 9.25 9.77 6.65
C PHE A 98 9.16 9.75 5.13
N LEU A 99 7.94 9.70 4.64
CA LEU A 99 7.61 9.50 3.23
C LEU A 99 6.77 10.66 2.69
N PRO A 100 6.88 11.00 1.40
CA PRO A 100 5.94 11.90 0.75
C PRO A 100 4.51 11.39 0.88
N SER A 101 3.57 12.27 1.22
CA SER A 101 2.16 11.90 1.33
C SER A 101 1.56 11.68 -0.05
N MET A 102 0.89 10.54 -0.21
CA MET A 102 0.13 10.19 -1.42
C MET A 102 -1.34 10.57 -1.27
N LEU A 103 -2.04 10.73 -2.40
CA LEU A 103 -3.46 11.08 -2.43
C LEU A 103 -4.32 9.87 -2.05
N THR A 104 -4.06 8.72 -2.68
CA THR A 104 -4.85 7.49 -2.48
C THR A 104 -4.03 6.24 -2.80
N SER A 105 -4.56 5.07 -2.48
CA SER A 105 -3.99 3.76 -2.87
C SER A 105 -4.82 3.09 -3.95
N MET A 106 -4.21 2.14 -4.66
CA MET A 106 -4.94 1.30 -5.63
C MET A 106 -6.10 0.53 -4.98
N ASP A 107 -5.91 -0.03 -3.78
CA ASP A 107 -6.99 -0.67 -3.03
C ASP A 107 -8.17 0.29 -2.77
N THR A 108 -7.88 1.51 -2.30
CA THR A 108 -8.93 2.52 -2.03
C THR A 108 -9.66 2.89 -3.31
N ARG A 109 -8.94 3.08 -4.41
CA ARG A 109 -9.50 3.43 -5.71
C ARG A 109 -10.39 2.32 -6.26
N LEU A 110 -9.91 1.07 -6.26
CA LEU A 110 -10.68 -0.11 -6.67
C LEU A 110 -11.96 -0.28 -5.84
N ARG A 111 -11.88 -0.11 -4.52
CA ARG A 111 -13.06 -0.17 -3.65
C ARG A 111 -14.05 0.94 -3.95
N SER A 112 -13.57 2.16 -4.22
CA SER A 112 -14.45 3.30 -4.56
C SER A 112 -15.18 3.11 -5.90
N ASN A 113 -14.62 2.28 -6.79
CA ASN A 113 -15.16 1.96 -8.10
C ASN A 113 -16.20 0.82 -8.07
N GLN A 114 -16.46 0.22 -6.91
CA GLN A 114 -17.28 -0.99 -6.80
C GLN A 114 -18.23 -0.92 -5.61
N ARG A 115 -19.41 -1.53 -5.75
CA ARG A 115 -20.29 -1.80 -4.61
C ARG A 115 -20.02 -3.20 -4.10
N LEU A 116 -19.61 -3.29 -2.84
CA LEU A 116 -19.27 -4.55 -2.17
C LEU A 116 -20.37 -4.95 -1.18
N GLU A 117 -20.70 -6.23 -1.12
CA GLU A 117 -21.45 -6.82 -0.01
C GLU A 117 -20.69 -8.04 0.51
N LYS A 118 -20.39 -8.06 1.81
CA LYS A 118 -19.59 -9.14 2.45
C LYS A 118 -18.30 -9.47 1.66
N ARG A 119 -17.61 -8.44 1.14
CA ARG A 119 -16.40 -8.52 0.28
C ARG A 119 -16.60 -9.13 -1.11
N LYS A 120 -17.83 -9.42 -1.51
CA LYS A 120 -18.18 -9.80 -2.87
C LYS A 120 -18.52 -8.54 -3.67
N VAL A 121 -17.96 -8.43 -4.87
CA VAL A 121 -18.34 -7.39 -5.84
C VAL A 121 -19.76 -7.68 -6.31
N LEU A 122 -20.67 -6.76 -6.03
CA LEU A 122 -22.04 -6.81 -6.56
C LEU A 122 -22.15 -6.04 -7.87
N GLU A 123 -21.40 -4.96 -8.00
CA GLU A 123 -21.54 -4.01 -9.10
C GLU A 123 -20.25 -3.22 -9.28
N VAL A 124 -19.87 -2.97 -10.54
CA VAL A 124 -18.79 -2.06 -10.91
C VAL A 124 -19.43 -0.72 -11.26
N LEU A 125 -19.17 0.30 -10.43
CA LEU A 125 -19.73 1.64 -10.55
C LEU A 125 -18.96 2.50 -11.55
N ARG A 126 -17.64 2.28 -11.62
CA ARG A 126 -16.72 3.02 -12.49
C ARG A 126 -15.59 2.12 -12.94
N VAL A 127 -15.14 2.32 -14.17
CA VAL A 127 -13.93 1.72 -14.71
C VAL A 127 -12.94 2.84 -14.98
N GLU A 128 -11.65 2.57 -14.72
CA GLU A 128 -10.59 3.54 -15.03
C GLU A 128 -10.38 3.65 -16.54
N GLU A 129 -10.00 4.83 -17.00
CA GLU A 129 -9.74 5.05 -18.43
C GLU A 129 -8.58 4.16 -18.90
N ARG A 130 -8.71 3.55 -20.07
CA ARG A 130 -7.68 2.66 -20.64
C ARG A 130 -6.28 3.31 -20.65
N ARG A 131 -6.17 4.57 -21.09
CA ARG A 131 -4.90 5.31 -21.12
C ARG A 131 -4.28 5.49 -19.74
N LEU A 132 -5.11 5.60 -18.71
CA LEU A 132 -4.65 5.73 -17.34
C LEU A 132 -4.10 4.39 -16.83
N VAL A 133 -4.82 3.29 -17.11
CA VAL A 133 -4.35 1.93 -16.78
C VAL A 133 -3.06 1.58 -17.54
N GLU A 134 -2.94 1.95 -18.81
CA GLU A 134 -1.72 1.79 -19.61
C GLU A 134 -0.54 2.56 -19.01
N ARG A 135 -0.78 3.78 -18.52
CA ARG A 135 0.24 4.56 -17.81
C ARG A 135 0.68 3.85 -16.53
N TRP A 136 -0.26 3.41 -15.69
CA TRP A 136 0.08 2.69 -14.46
C TRP A 136 0.83 1.40 -14.73
N ALA A 137 0.49 0.68 -15.81
CA ALA A 137 1.24 -0.48 -16.25
C ALA A 137 2.70 -0.12 -16.57
N ALA A 138 2.92 0.94 -17.36
CA ALA A 138 4.26 1.40 -17.70
C ALA A 138 5.06 1.87 -16.48
N GLU A 139 4.44 2.63 -15.57
CA GLU A 139 5.09 3.14 -14.35
C GLU A 139 5.43 2.02 -13.37
N LEU A 140 4.51 1.07 -13.15
CA LEU A 140 4.76 -0.10 -12.32
C LEU A 140 5.85 -0.99 -12.90
N SER A 141 5.81 -1.27 -14.20
CA SER A 141 6.87 -2.03 -14.87
C SER A 141 8.22 -1.33 -14.79
N ALA A 142 8.27 0.01 -14.90
CA ALA A 142 9.50 0.77 -14.74
C ALA A 142 10.03 0.75 -13.29
N ALA A 143 9.15 0.80 -12.29
CA ALA A 143 9.52 0.65 -10.89
C ALA A 143 10.14 -0.72 -10.61
N VAL A 144 9.50 -1.79 -11.09
CA VAL A 144 9.95 -3.17 -10.90
C VAL A 144 11.24 -3.45 -11.68
N ALA A 145 11.34 -3.02 -12.95
CA ALA A 145 12.57 -3.15 -13.73
C ALA A 145 13.75 -2.41 -13.07
N TRP A 146 13.50 -1.28 -12.40
CA TRP A 146 14.53 -0.62 -11.61
C TRP A 146 14.98 -1.46 -10.42
N LEU A 147 14.07 -2.05 -9.64
CA LEU A 147 14.43 -2.99 -8.56
C LEU A 147 15.24 -4.18 -9.09
N GLU A 148 14.80 -4.77 -10.21
CA GLU A 148 15.49 -5.89 -10.87
C GLU A 148 16.92 -5.50 -11.29
N SER A 149 17.13 -4.26 -11.74
CA SER A 149 18.47 -3.76 -12.08
C SER A 149 19.41 -3.66 -10.88
N LEU A 150 18.86 -3.60 -9.65
CA LEU A 150 19.60 -3.65 -8.39
C LEU A 150 19.81 -5.09 -7.87
N GLY A 151 19.34 -6.10 -8.62
CA GLY A 151 19.36 -7.50 -8.18
C GLY A 151 18.24 -7.86 -7.20
N LEU A 152 17.20 -7.03 -7.10
CA LEU A 152 16.12 -7.15 -6.12
C LEU A 152 14.78 -7.48 -6.79
N VAL A 153 13.87 -8.03 -6.00
CA VAL A 153 12.43 -8.13 -6.30
C VAL A 153 11.62 -7.48 -5.19
N HIS A 154 10.41 -6.99 -5.48
CA HIS A 154 9.54 -6.49 -4.41
C HIS A 154 8.96 -7.63 -3.56
N ALA A 155 8.68 -8.78 -4.18
CA ALA A 155 8.14 -10.00 -3.55
C ALA A 155 6.75 -9.90 -2.90
N ASP A 156 6.14 -8.70 -2.86
CA ASP A 156 4.81 -8.46 -2.32
C ASP A 156 4.00 -7.52 -3.23
N LEU A 157 4.03 -7.69 -4.56
CA LEU A 157 3.24 -6.83 -5.46
C LEU A 157 1.73 -7.14 -5.35
N ARG A 158 0.98 -6.26 -4.68
CA ARG A 158 -0.48 -6.39 -4.43
C ARG A 158 -1.16 -5.04 -4.15
N PRO A 159 -2.51 -4.91 -4.31
CA PRO A 159 -3.17 -3.60 -4.25
C PRO A 159 -3.07 -2.86 -2.89
N PRO A 160 -3.15 -3.52 -1.72
CA PRO A 160 -3.04 -2.83 -0.43
C PRO A 160 -1.75 -3.20 0.33
N PRO A 161 -0.97 -2.22 0.85
CA PRO A 161 -0.88 -0.78 0.50
C PRO A 161 0.24 -0.45 -0.51
N ASN A 162 0.69 -1.41 -1.33
CA ASN A 162 2.01 -1.32 -1.98
C ASN A 162 2.00 -0.45 -3.26
N ILE A 163 0.81 -0.07 -3.74
CA ILE A 163 0.63 0.79 -4.91
C ILE A 163 -0.15 2.05 -4.52
N LEU A 164 0.52 3.19 -4.56
CA LEU A 164 -0.02 4.51 -4.22
C LEU A 164 -0.07 5.44 -5.43
N PHE A 165 -0.87 6.50 -5.33
CA PHE A 165 -1.00 7.54 -6.36
C PHE A 165 -0.81 8.94 -5.77
N ASP A 166 -0.11 9.79 -6.50
CA ASP A 166 -0.05 11.23 -6.20
C ASP A 166 -1.30 11.99 -6.66
N ASP A 167 -1.28 13.32 -6.59
CA ASP A 167 -2.39 14.18 -6.97
C ASP A 167 -2.64 14.28 -8.49
N ARG A 168 -1.77 13.69 -9.30
CA ARG A 168 -1.82 13.66 -10.78
C ARG A 168 -2.00 12.24 -11.32
N ASP A 169 -2.39 11.30 -10.46
CA ASP A 169 -2.54 9.88 -10.77
C ASP A 169 -1.26 9.18 -11.24
N HIS A 170 -0.07 9.68 -10.88
CA HIS A 170 1.18 8.94 -11.07
C HIS A 170 1.38 7.91 -9.96
N LEU A 171 1.78 6.71 -10.36
CA LEU A 171 2.00 5.57 -9.47
C LEU A 171 3.31 5.72 -8.67
N LYS A 172 3.24 5.32 -7.39
CA LYS A 172 4.40 5.09 -6.52
C LYS A 172 4.31 3.69 -5.92
N LEU A 173 5.31 2.85 -6.22
CA LEU A 173 5.54 1.58 -5.57
C LEU A 173 6.12 1.83 -4.17
N THR A 174 5.61 1.13 -3.14
CA THR A 174 5.98 1.34 -1.74
C THR A 174 5.89 0.03 -0.96
N ASP A 175 6.37 0.06 0.30
CA ASP A 175 6.30 -1.03 1.27
C ASP A 175 7.34 -2.13 0.99
N PHE A 176 8.60 -1.81 1.30
CA PHE A 176 9.76 -2.62 0.90
C PHE A 176 10.19 -3.64 1.96
N ASP A 177 9.34 -3.92 2.94
CA ASP A 177 9.64 -4.79 4.09
C ASP A 177 9.85 -6.26 3.68
N CYS A 178 9.33 -6.65 2.51
CA CYS A 178 9.43 -7.99 1.94
C CYS A 178 10.43 -8.11 0.78
N VAL A 179 11.17 -7.04 0.43
CA VAL A 179 12.11 -7.07 -0.69
C VAL A 179 13.12 -8.21 -0.51
N GLY A 180 13.28 -9.01 -1.56
CA GLY A 180 14.17 -10.16 -1.60
C GLY A 180 15.20 -10.04 -2.71
N CYS A 181 16.23 -10.89 -2.68
CA CYS A 181 17.22 -10.96 -3.75
C CYS A 181 16.72 -11.87 -4.87
N ILE A 182 17.05 -11.52 -6.12
CA ILE A 182 16.88 -12.42 -7.25
C ILE A 182 17.73 -13.67 -7.01
N GLY A 183 17.13 -14.86 -7.18
CA GLY A 183 17.78 -16.14 -6.93
C GLY A 183 17.43 -16.80 -5.60
N ASP A 184 16.85 -16.06 -4.65
CA ASP A 184 16.38 -16.62 -3.39
C ASP A 184 15.07 -17.41 -3.59
N LEU A 185 14.79 -18.36 -2.69
CA LEU A 185 13.51 -19.08 -2.70
C LEU A 185 12.37 -18.11 -2.42
N ALA A 186 11.32 -18.16 -3.25
CA ALA A 186 10.18 -17.29 -3.09
C ALA A 186 9.27 -17.78 -1.95
N ASP A 187 9.02 -16.92 -0.95
CA ASP A 187 8.03 -17.17 0.11
C ASP A 187 6.60 -17.16 -0.45
N GLY A 188 6.42 -16.44 -1.56
CA GLY A 188 5.15 -16.33 -2.28
C GLY A 188 4.16 -15.39 -1.64
N ASN A 189 2.90 -15.50 -2.06
CA ASN A 189 1.81 -14.64 -1.61
C ASN A 189 0.48 -15.37 -1.76
N ALA A 190 -0.55 -14.84 -1.10
CA ALA A 190 -1.90 -15.35 -1.29
C ALA A 190 -2.36 -15.15 -2.75
N PRO A 191 -3.13 -16.09 -3.33
CA PRO A 191 -3.73 -15.88 -4.63
C PRO A 191 -4.57 -14.59 -4.67
N PRO A 192 -4.57 -13.84 -5.79
CA PRO A 192 -3.95 -14.16 -7.08
C PRO A 192 -2.52 -13.59 -7.27
N TRP A 193 -1.84 -13.15 -6.20
CA TRP A 193 -0.62 -12.33 -6.34
C TRP A 193 0.66 -13.14 -6.58
N ALA A 194 0.65 -14.45 -6.31
CA ALA A 194 1.77 -15.33 -6.61
C ALA A 194 1.28 -16.64 -7.23
N ARG A 195 2.12 -17.23 -8.08
CA ARG A 195 1.85 -18.50 -8.74
C ARG A 195 2.36 -19.65 -7.88
N LEU A 196 1.44 -20.51 -7.42
CA LEU A 196 1.79 -21.75 -6.75
C LEU A 196 2.04 -22.85 -7.78
N PHE A 197 3.26 -23.36 -7.83
CA PHE A 197 3.62 -24.56 -8.58
C PHE A 197 3.43 -25.80 -7.72
N ARG A 198 3.11 -26.93 -8.34
CA ARG A 198 3.02 -28.23 -7.67
C ARG A 198 4.19 -29.08 -8.11
N ASP A 199 4.96 -29.55 -7.14
CA ASP A 199 6.00 -30.54 -7.35
C ASP A 199 5.34 -31.85 -7.83
N PRO A 200 5.71 -32.38 -9.01
CA PRO A 200 5.09 -33.59 -9.56
C PRO A 200 5.45 -34.87 -8.80
N LEU A 201 6.58 -34.89 -8.07
CA LEU A 201 7.06 -36.03 -7.31
C LEU A 201 6.52 -36.04 -5.88
N THR A 202 6.55 -34.88 -5.21
CA THR A 202 6.17 -34.78 -3.79
C THR A 202 4.73 -34.30 -3.58
N GLY A 203 4.12 -33.70 -4.62
CA GLY A 203 2.81 -33.06 -4.55
C GLY A 203 2.78 -31.77 -3.73
N ARG A 204 3.91 -31.35 -3.15
CA ARG A 204 4.00 -30.12 -2.34
C ARG A 204 3.99 -28.86 -3.22
N GLY A 205 3.40 -27.79 -2.69
CA GLY A 205 3.37 -26.50 -3.36
C GLY A 205 4.65 -25.71 -3.12
N HIS A 206 5.14 -24.99 -4.14
CA HIS A 206 6.23 -24.01 -4.00
C HIS A 206 5.99 -22.82 -4.93
N PHE A 207 6.59 -21.66 -4.62
CA PHE A 207 6.45 -20.46 -5.45
C PHE A 207 7.61 -20.25 -6.43
N GLY A 208 8.60 -21.13 -6.38
CA GLY A 208 9.78 -21.06 -7.23
C GLY A 208 10.86 -20.20 -6.60
N VAL A 209 11.59 -19.48 -7.45
CA VAL A 209 12.71 -18.63 -7.08
C VAL A 209 12.37 -17.20 -7.50
N TYR A 210 12.72 -16.22 -6.66
CA TYR A 210 12.51 -14.82 -6.96
C TYR A 210 13.26 -14.41 -8.23
N GLY A 211 12.55 -13.69 -9.10
CA GLY A 211 13.10 -13.14 -10.33
C GLY A 211 12.04 -12.42 -11.16
N PRO A 212 12.39 -11.98 -12.38
CA PRO A 212 11.47 -11.21 -13.21
C PRO A 212 10.14 -11.92 -13.49
N THR A 213 10.15 -13.25 -13.58
CA THR A 213 8.92 -14.03 -13.83
C THR A 213 7.96 -14.03 -12.65
N THR A 214 8.44 -13.97 -11.40
CA THR A 214 7.57 -13.88 -10.22
C THR A 214 6.90 -12.51 -10.14
N GLU A 215 7.66 -11.44 -10.40
CA GLU A 215 7.15 -10.07 -10.37
C GLU A 215 6.18 -9.80 -11.54
N GLN A 216 6.52 -10.24 -12.76
CA GLN A 216 5.63 -10.09 -13.93
C GLN A 216 4.28 -10.80 -13.75
N PHE A 217 4.26 -11.96 -13.08
CA PHE A 217 3.00 -12.63 -12.75
C PHE A 217 2.14 -11.76 -11.84
N ALA A 218 2.74 -11.18 -10.79
CA ALA A 218 2.03 -10.31 -9.86
C ALA A 218 1.56 -9.01 -10.50
N ILE A 219 2.37 -8.39 -11.38
CA ILE A 219 1.96 -7.24 -12.21
C ILE A 219 0.76 -7.61 -13.08
N GLY A 220 0.78 -8.76 -13.75
CA GLY A 220 -0.34 -9.25 -14.55
C GLY A 220 -1.62 -9.38 -13.74
N SER A 221 -1.53 -9.94 -12.53
CA SER A 221 -2.65 -10.04 -11.59
C SER A 221 -3.18 -8.67 -11.16
N LEU A 222 -2.30 -7.69 -10.89
CA LEU A 222 -2.68 -6.32 -10.56
C LEU A 222 -3.42 -5.64 -11.71
N LEU A 223 -2.87 -5.72 -12.92
CA LEU A 223 -3.46 -5.11 -14.12
C LEU A 223 -4.80 -5.74 -14.46
N TYR A 224 -4.96 -7.05 -14.27
CA TYR A 224 -6.24 -7.73 -14.42
C TYR A 224 -7.32 -7.14 -13.49
N CYS A 225 -6.96 -6.72 -12.27
CA CYS A 225 -7.92 -6.12 -11.34
C CYS A 225 -8.35 -4.70 -11.70
N VAL A 226 -7.53 -3.93 -12.41
CA VAL A 226 -7.80 -2.52 -12.76
C VAL A 226 -8.25 -2.34 -14.20
N ALA A 227 -7.99 -3.31 -15.07
CA ALA A 227 -8.39 -3.26 -16.47
C ALA A 227 -9.92 -3.33 -16.59
N PRO A 228 -10.51 -2.61 -17.57
CA PRO A 228 -11.88 -2.86 -17.98
C PRO A 228 -12.05 -4.35 -18.30
N GLY A 229 -13.04 -4.99 -17.70
CA GLY A 229 -13.42 -6.34 -18.12
C GLY A 229 -13.87 -6.31 -19.58
N GLU A 230 -13.29 -7.18 -20.41
CA GLU A 230 -13.82 -7.51 -21.74
C GLU A 230 -14.91 -8.57 -21.63
#